data_AF-A0A2V7DDI3-F1
#
_entry.id   AF-A0A2V7DDI3-F1
#
_cell.length_a   1.000
_cell.length_b   1.000
_cell.length_c   1.000
_cell.angle_alpha   90.00
_cell.angle_beta   90.00
_cell.angle_gamma   90.00
#
_symmetry.space_group_name_H-M   'P 1'
#
loop_
_entity.id
_entity.type
_entity.pdbx_description
1 polymer ?
#
loop_
_entity_poly.entity_id
_entity_poly.type
_entity_poly.pdbx_seq_one_letter_code
_entity_poly.pdbx_strand_id
1 'polypeptide(L)' 'ARIVKQVRPGTPVAMVTGWGDRIDPVDAEGRGVDYVVAKPFKRDGIREMVASALRSGSQPSTART' A
#
# COMPACT_ATOMS: atom_id res chain seq x y z
N ALA A 1 1.22 8.20 4.53
CA ALA A 1 -0.13 7.76 4.12
C ALA A 1 -1.17 8.87 4.29
N ARG A 2 -1.51 9.26 5.52
CA ARG A 2 -2.59 10.24 5.83
C ARG A 2 -2.72 11.43 4.88
N ILE A 3 -1.68 12.25 4.71
CA ILE A 3 -1.74 13.45 3.85
C ILE A 3 -2.05 13.07 2.39
N VAL A 4 -1.39 12.05 1.85
CA VAL A 4 -1.65 11.55 0.49
C VAL A 4 -3.10 11.12 0.35
N LYS A 5 -3.61 10.34 1.30
CA LYS A 5 -5.00 9.86 1.29
C LYS A 5 -6.03 10.98 1.50
N GLN A 6 -5.70 12.05 2.23
CA GLN A 6 -6.55 13.23 2.36
C GLN A 6 -6.64 14.04 1.06
N VAL A 7 -5.53 14.16 0.32
CA VAL A 7 -5.47 14.97 -0.91
C VAL A 7 -5.94 14.17 -2.13
N ARG A 8 -5.60 12.88 -2.20
CA ARG A 8 -5.95 11.96 -3.30
C ARG A 8 -6.19 10.54 -2.76
N PRO A 9 -7.39 10.23 -2.26
CA PRO A 9 -7.71 8.95 -1.60
C PRO A 9 -7.37 7.71 -2.45
N GLY A 10 -7.57 7.78 -3.76
CA GLY A 10 -7.28 6.68 -4.69
C GLY A 10 -5.79 6.45 -5.00
N THR A 11 -4.87 7.27 -4.46
CA THR A 11 -3.43 7.07 -4.68
C THR A 11 -2.96 5.86 -3.86
N PRO A 12 -2.40 4.80 -4.48
CA PRO A 12 -1.82 3.69 -3.74
C PRO A 12 -0.56 4.14 -2.96
N VAL A 13 -0.41 3.65 -1.74
CA VAL A 13 0.68 3.98 -0.83
C VAL A 13 1.33 2.69 -0.34
N ALA A 14 2.59 2.49 -0.70
CA ALA A 14 3.42 1.43 -0.15
C ALA A 14 4.39 1.99 0.90
N MET A 15 4.52 1.32 2.04
CA MET A 15 5.51 1.63 3.07
C MET A 15 6.69 0.67 2.98
N VAL A 16 7.89 1.23 2.77
CA VAL A 16 9.13 0.45 2.72
C VAL A 16 9.83 0.53 4.07
N THR A 17 10.12 -0.60 4.70
CA THR A 17 10.60 -0.66 6.09
C THR A 17 11.72 -1.68 6.29
N GLY A 18 12.68 -1.42 7.17
CA GLY A 18 13.67 -2.40 7.64
C GLY A 18 13.18 -3.30 8.77
N TRP A 19 11.92 -3.15 9.18
CA TRP A 19 11.36 -3.78 10.37
C TRP A 19 10.57 -5.07 10.09
N GLY A 20 10.89 -5.79 9.01
CA GLY A 20 10.36 -7.13 8.70
C GLY A 20 8.84 -7.28 8.94
N ASP A 21 8.48 -8.39 9.58
CA ASP A 21 7.10 -8.81 9.89
C ASP A 21 6.52 -8.12 11.15
N ARG A 22 7.21 -7.12 11.70
CA ARG A 22 6.80 -6.44 12.94
C ARG A 22 5.77 -5.35 12.71
N ILE A 23 5.44 -5.05 11.45
CA ILE A 23 4.32 -4.20 11.08
C ILE A 23 3.13 -5.11 10.83
N ASP A 24 2.11 -5.01 11.69
CA ASP A 24 0.83 -5.65 11.42
C ASP A 24 0.21 -5.02 10.15
N PRO A 25 -0.09 -5.81 9.11
CA PRO A 25 -0.70 -5.31 7.88
C PRO A 25 -2.07 -4.63 8.12
N VAL A 26 -2.86 -5.11 9.08
CA VAL A 26 -4.19 -4.57 9.40
C VAL A 26 -4.07 -3.16 9.99
N ASP A 27 -3.11 -2.98 10.90
CA ASP A 27 -2.82 -1.65 11.48
C ASP A 27 -2.28 -0.68 10.43
N ALA A 28 -1.46 -1.17 9.49
CA ALA A 28 -0.92 -0.37 8.41
C ALA A 28 -2.03 0.08 7.44
N GLU A 29 -2.94 -0.83 7.08
CA GLU A 29 -4.11 -0.54 6.24
C GLU A 29 -5.02 0.50 6.90
N GLY A 30 -5.32 0.35 8.19
CA GLY A 30 -6.09 1.33 8.96
C GLY A 30 -5.46 2.74 9.00
N ARG A 31 -4.15 2.85 8.72
CA ARG A 31 -3.41 4.12 8.60
C ARG A 31 -3.30 4.63 7.16
N GLY A 32 -3.92 3.93 6.20
CA GLY A 32 -3.92 4.26 4.78
C GLY A 32 -2.68 3.79 4.02
N VAL A 33 -1.99 2.76 4.52
CA VAL A 33 -0.90 2.08 3.81
C VAL A 33 -1.48 0.83 3.14
N ASP A 34 -1.48 0.79 1.81
CA ASP A 34 -2.08 -0.32 1.05
C ASP A 34 -1.10 -1.51 0.90
N TYR A 35 0.21 -1.25 1.03
CA TYR A 35 1.25 -2.28 0.92
C TYR A 35 2.38 -2.04 1.91
N VAL A 36 2.89 -3.11 2.53
CA VAL A 36 4.11 -3.08 3.35
C VAL A 36 5.21 -3.86 2.64
N VAL A 37 6.38 -3.25 2.50
CA VAL A 37 7.54 -3.85 1.83
C VAL A 37 8.70 -3.92 2.82
N ALA A 38 9.03 -5.12 3.26
CA ALA A 38 10.19 -5.36 4.10
C ALA A 38 11.50 -5.25 3.30
N LYS A 39 12.51 -4.61 3.87
CA LYS A 39 13.89 -4.65 3.40
C LYS A 39 14.61 -5.85 4.04
N PRO A 40 15.48 -6.55 3.29
CA PRO A 40 15.75 -6.33 1.86
C PRO A 40 14.62 -6.89 0.97
N PHE A 41 14.37 -6.22 -0.15
CA PHE A 41 13.41 -6.68 -1.16
C PHE A 41 14.09 -6.89 -2.50
N LYS A 42 13.49 -7.74 -3.34
CA LYS A 42 13.91 -7.95 -4.72
C LYS A 42 13.23 -6.94 -5.64
N ARG A 43 13.94 -6.50 -6.67
CA ARG A 43 13.41 -5.57 -7.69
C ARG A 43 12.10 -6.08 -8.32
N ASP A 44 12.05 -7.36 -8.64
CA ASP A 44 10.90 -7.94 -9.35
C ASP A 44 9.65 -7.93 -8.46
N GLY A 45 9.80 -8.15 -7.15
CA GLY A 45 8.69 -8.01 -6.19
C GLY A 45 8.13 -6.59 -6.11
N ILE A 46 8.98 -5.57 -6.20
CA ILE A 46 8.51 -4.16 -6.31
C ILE A 46 7.73 -3.96 -7.60
N ARG A 47 8.23 -4.50 -8.72
CA ARG A 47 7.58 -4.34 -10.03
C ARG A 47 6.20 -4.98 -10.06
N GLU A 48 6.06 -6.17 -9.50
CA GLU A 48 4.77 -6.87 -9.37
C GLU A 48 3.79 -6.11 -8.48
N MET A 49 4.24 -5.61 -7.33
CA MET A 49 3.43 -4.80 -6.42
C MET A 49 2.93 -3.52 -7.12
N VAL A 50 3.81 -2.77 -7.80
CA VAL A 50 3.41 -1.56 -8.53
C VAL A 50 2.40 -1.89 -9.63
N ALA A 51 2.62 -2.98 -10.38
CA ALA A 51 1.67 -3.39 -11.41
C ALA A 51 0.30 -3.75 -10.81
N SER A 52 0.27 -4.37 -9.62
CA SER A 52 -0.96 -4.66 -8.88
C SER A 52 -1.67 -3.38 -8.43
N ALA A 53 -0.93 -2.45 -7.83
CA ALA A 53 -1.44 -1.18 -7.35
C ALA A 53 -2.09 -0.33 -8.45
N LEU A 54 -1.48 -0.31 -9.64
CA LEU A 54 -2.01 0.44 -10.79
C LEU A 54 -3.24 -0.21 -11.41
N ARG A 55 -3.41 -1.53 -11.30
CA ARG A 55 -4.65 -2.22 -11.72
C ARG A 55 -5.80 -1.94 -10.75
N SER A 56 -5.51 -1.95 -9.44
CA SER A 56 -6.50 -1.69 -8.40
C SER A 56 -6.97 -0.23 -8.36
N GLY A 57 -6.12 0.73 -8.77
CA GLY A 57 -6.46 2.16 -8.86
C GLY A 57 -7.55 2.51 -9.89
N SER A 58 -7.99 1.54 -10.72
CA SER A 58 -9.09 1.70 -11.68
C SER A 58 -10.46 1.29 -11.14
N GLN A 59 -10.55 0.72 -9.93
CA GLN A 59 -11.81 0.44 -9.26
C GLN A 59 -12.03 1.51 -8.17
N PRO A 60 -12.96 2.46 -8.36
CA PRO A 60 -13.34 3.34 -7.26
C PRO A 60 -13.85 2.45 -6.12
N SER A 61 -13.30 2.67 -4.92
CA SER A 61 -13.76 2.02 -3.69
C SER A 61 -15.24 2.31 -3.50
N THR A 62 -16.08 1.40 -3.96
CA THR A 62 -17.48 1.32 -3.53
C THR A 62 -17.44 0.92 -2.07
N ALA A 63 -17.94 1.82 -1.24
CA ALA A 63 -18.30 1.54 0.14
C ALA A 63 -19.06 0.20 0.18
N ARG A 64 -18.53 -0.76 0.95
CA ARG A 64 -19.29 -1.94 1.38
C ARG A 64 -20.24 -1.47 2.48
N THR A 65 -21.51 -1.32 2.13
CA THR A 65 -22.67 -1.31 3.05
C THR A 65 -23.18 -2.73 3.20
#